data_AF-L5KXL5-F1
#
_entry.id   AF-L5KXL5-F1
#
_cell.length_a   1.000
_cell.length_b   1.000
_cell.length_c   1.000
_cell.angle_alpha   90.00
_cell.angle_beta   90.00
_cell.angle_gamma   90.00
#
_symmetry.space_group_name_H-M   'P 1'
#
loop_
_entity.id
_entity.type
_entity.pdbx_description
1 polymer ?
#
loop_
_entity_poly.entity_id
_entity_poly.type
_entity_poly.pdbx_seq_one_letter_code
_entity_poly.pdbx_strand_id
1 'polypeptide(L)'
;MPGEGEGEIDAGPLYPPQPFVPSESVLGSQEPTCCTGWRQQGDECGIAVCEGNSTCSENEVCVRPGECRCRHGYFGANCDTKCPRQFWGPDCKELCICHPHGQCEDVTGQCTCHARRWGARCEHACQCQHGSCHPRSGACRCEPGWWGAQCASACYCSATSRCDPQTGACLCHAGWWGRSCNNQCACNTSPCEQQSGRCQCRERTFGARCERYCQCFRGRCHPVDGTCACEPGYRGKYCREPCPAGLYGLGCRRRCGQCKGQQPCTVAEGRCLTCEPGWNGTKCDQPCATGFYGEGCGHRCPPCRDGHACNHVTGKCTRCNAGWIGDRCETKCSNGTYGEDCAFVCVDCGSGHCDFQSGRCLCRPGVHGPHCNLTCPPGLHGVDCAQACSCHEDSCDPVTGACRLETNQRKGVMGAGALLALLLGLLLSLLGCCCACRGKDPGRRELSLGRKKAPQRLCGRFSRISMKLPRIPLRRQKLPKVVVAHHDLDNTLNCSFLEPPSGLEQPSPSWSSRASFSSFDTTDEGPVYCVPHEGEYHSAWASLQPSEMIQL
;
A
#
# COMPACT_ATOMS: atom_id res chain seq x y z
N MET A 1 14.59 19.90 -99.92
CA MET A 1 14.98 18.56 -100.41
C MET A 1 13.76 17.67 -100.25
N PRO A 2 12.96 17.54 -101.31
CA PRO A 2 11.67 16.87 -101.32
C PRO A 2 11.82 15.37 -101.60
N GLY A 3 10.76 14.61 -101.35
CA GLY A 3 10.55 13.26 -101.87
C GLY A 3 9.11 13.20 -102.37
N GLU A 4 8.99 13.08 -103.68
CA GLU A 4 7.78 13.17 -104.51
C GLU A 4 6.87 11.94 -104.41
N GLY A 5 5.61 12.11 -104.82
CA GLY A 5 4.61 11.05 -104.98
C GLY A 5 3.29 11.62 -105.47
N GLU A 6 3.23 11.92 -106.77
CA GLU A 6 2.08 12.42 -107.52
C GLU A 6 1.02 11.33 -107.78
N GLY A 7 -0.24 11.73 -108.01
CA GLY A 7 -1.33 10.82 -108.37
C GLY A 7 -2.65 11.53 -108.67
N GLU A 8 -2.73 12.07 -109.90
CA GLU A 8 -3.86 12.37 -110.79
C GLU A 8 -5.28 12.74 -110.29
N ILE A 9 -5.76 13.80 -110.95
CA ILE A 9 -7.10 14.40 -111.10
C ILE A 9 -8.08 13.52 -111.92
N ASP A 10 -9.38 13.55 -111.60
CA ASP A 10 -10.42 13.66 -112.65
C ASP A 10 -11.76 14.23 -112.12
N ALA A 11 -12.45 14.99 -112.99
CA ALA A 11 -13.57 15.84 -112.66
C ALA A 11 -14.85 15.49 -113.44
N GLY A 12 -15.98 15.34 -112.73
CA GLY A 12 -17.36 15.50 -113.22
C GLY A 12 -17.95 14.34 -114.05
N PRO A 13 -19.29 14.26 -114.25
CA PRO A 13 -20.27 15.34 -114.14
C PRO A 13 -21.55 15.04 -113.32
N LEU A 14 -22.28 16.12 -113.05
CA LEU A 14 -23.65 16.20 -112.52
C LEU A 14 -24.71 15.69 -113.52
N TYR A 15 -25.69 14.89 -113.06
CA TYR A 15 -27.10 14.95 -113.50
C TYR A 15 -28.06 14.51 -112.36
N PRO A 16 -29.29 15.08 -112.24
CA PRO A 16 -30.17 15.00 -111.06
C PRO A 16 -31.26 13.90 -111.19
N PRO A 17 -32.16 13.71 -110.19
CA PRO A 17 -32.64 12.40 -109.72
C PRO A 17 -34.05 12.02 -110.22
N GLN A 18 -34.46 10.75 -110.04
CA GLN A 18 -35.87 10.36 -109.91
C GLN A 18 -36.10 9.21 -108.89
N PRO A 19 -37.27 9.15 -108.23
CA PRO A 19 -37.39 8.65 -106.86
C PRO A 19 -38.17 7.33 -106.71
N PHE A 20 -37.95 6.69 -105.54
CA PHE A 20 -38.87 5.89 -104.70
C PHE A 20 -39.97 5.04 -105.36
N VAL A 21 -39.99 3.72 -105.06
CA VAL A 21 -41.08 3.07 -104.29
C VAL A 21 -40.57 1.80 -103.57
N PRO A 22 -40.93 1.54 -102.29
CA PRO A 22 -40.49 0.39 -101.50
C PRO A 22 -41.58 -0.71 -101.36
N SER A 23 -41.16 -1.94 -101.09
CA SER A 23 -41.94 -3.03 -100.48
C SER A 23 -41.03 -4.26 -100.32
N GLU A 24 -41.11 -5.13 -99.33
CA GLU A 24 -41.87 -5.23 -98.09
C GLU A 24 -41.12 -6.26 -97.21
N SER A 25 -41.41 -6.18 -95.93
CA SER A 25 -40.88 -6.94 -94.79
C SER A 25 -40.98 -8.47 -94.87
N VAL A 26 -40.00 -9.14 -94.23
CA VAL A 26 -40.22 -10.43 -93.54
C VAL A 26 -39.72 -10.29 -92.11
N LEU A 27 -40.62 -10.52 -91.15
CA LEU A 27 -40.40 -10.46 -89.71
C LEU A 27 -39.93 -11.84 -89.21
N GLY A 28 -38.78 -11.88 -88.53
CA GLY A 28 -38.31 -13.02 -87.74
C GLY A 28 -38.10 -12.60 -86.29
N SER A 29 -38.49 -13.47 -85.35
CA SER A 29 -38.55 -13.30 -83.89
C SER A 29 -37.45 -12.44 -83.26
N GLN A 30 -37.84 -11.42 -82.49
CA GLN A 30 -36.92 -10.59 -81.70
C GLN A 30 -36.98 -11.02 -80.23
N GLU A 31 -35.93 -11.68 -79.72
CA GLU A 31 -35.60 -11.59 -78.30
C GLU A 31 -35.42 -10.11 -77.95
N PRO A 32 -35.92 -9.61 -76.80
CA PRO A 32 -35.73 -8.22 -76.41
C PRO A 32 -34.23 -7.99 -76.20
N THR A 33 -33.58 -7.49 -77.25
CA THR A 33 -32.15 -7.21 -77.26
C THR A 33 -31.97 -5.83 -76.65
N CYS A 34 -31.13 -5.73 -75.61
CA CYS A 34 -30.82 -4.45 -75.02
C CYS A 34 -30.24 -3.49 -76.05
N CYS A 35 -30.63 -2.21 -75.95
CA CYS A 35 -30.07 -1.18 -76.82
C CYS A 35 -28.55 -1.14 -76.69
N THR A 36 -27.89 -0.69 -77.76
CA THR A 36 -26.42 -0.62 -77.84
C THR A 36 -25.83 0.06 -76.60
N GLY A 37 -24.86 -0.61 -75.97
CA GLY A 37 -24.19 -0.11 -74.76
C GLY A 37 -24.89 -0.43 -73.43
N TRP A 38 -25.95 -1.24 -73.43
CA TRP A 38 -26.56 -1.80 -72.22
C TRP A 38 -26.50 -3.32 -72.24
N ARG A 39 -26.21 -3.94 -71.09
CA ARG A 39 -26.24 -5.39 -70.92
C ARG A 39 -27.46 -5.80 -70.11
N GLN A 40 -28.00 -6.95 -70.46
CA GLN A 40 -29.18 -7.51 -69.84
C GLN A 40 -28.87 -7.99 -68.40
N GLN A 41 -29.75 -7.63 -67.47
CA GLN A 41 -29.74 -8.11 -66.08
C GLN A 41 -31.14 -8.60 -65.72
N GLY A 42 -31.42 -9.88 -65.97
CA GLY A 42 -32.79 -10.42 -65.89
C GLY A 42 -33.64 -9.99 -67.09
N ASP A 43 -34.87 -9.55 -66.87
CA ASP A 43 -35.79 -9.08 -67.93
C ASP A 43 -35.60 -7.59 -68.29
N GLU A 44 -34.69 -6.89 -67.62
CA GLU A 44 -34.43 -5.47 -67.81
C GLU A 44 -32.98 -5.20 -68.27
N CYS A 45 -32.80 -4.16 -69.08
CA CYS A 45 -31.51 -3.69 -69.56
C CYS A 45 -30.90 -2.65 -68.62
N GLY A 46 -30.67 -3.04 -67.36
CA GLY A 46 -30.31 -2.11 -66.28
C GLY A 46 -28.82 -1.79 -66.11
N ILE A 47 -27.91 -2.56 -66.72
CA ILE A 47 -26.46 -2.34 -66.54
C ILE A 47 -25.88 -1.66 -67.78
N ALA A 48 -25.27 -0.49 -67.57
CA ALA A 48 -24.53 0.21 -68.61
C ALA A 48 -23.20 -0.50 -68.94
N VAL A 49 -22.83 -0.50 -70.21
CA VAL A 49 -21.61 -1.11 -70.75
C VAL A 49 -20.66 -0.02 -71.24
N CYS A 50 -19.46 -0.04 -70.69
CA CYS A 50 -18.37 0.88 -70.98
C CYS A 50 -17.22 0.08 -71.60
N GLU A 51 -17.12 0.09 -72.93
CA GLU A 51 -16.17 -0.74 -73.70
C GLU A 51 -15.33 0.13 -74.66
N GLY A 52 -14.17 -0.38 -75.08
CA GLY A 52 -13.27 0.31 -76.01
C GLY A 52 -12.63 1.56 -75.40
N ASN A 53 -12.71 2.70 -76.10
CA ASN A 53 -12.13 3.98 -75.68
C ASN A 53 -12.92 4.69 -74.56
N SER A 54 -13.90 4.01 -73.95
CA SER A 54 -14.75 4.48 -72.86
C SER A 54 -14.77 3.51 -71.66
N THR A 55 -13.76 2.65 -71.55
CA THR A 55 -13.66 1.62 -70.51
C THR A 55 -13.27 2.28 -69.17
N CYS A 56 -14.03 2.02 -68.11
CA CYS A 56 -13.74 2.59 -66.78
C CYS A 56 -12.51 1.93 -66.15
N SER A 57 -11.76 2.70 -65.35
CA SER A 57 -10.62 2.18 -64.60
C SER A 57 -11.06 1.26 -63.44
N GLU A 58 -10.12 0.54 -62.84
CA GLU A 58 -10.40 -0.39 -61.74
C GLU A 58 -11.09 0.32 -60.55
N ASN A 59 -12.20 -0.25 -60.09
CA ASN A 59 -13.06 0.24 -58.99
C ASN A 59 -13.96 1.46 -59.32
N GLU A 60 -14.20 1.74 -60.60
CA GLU A 60 -15.14 2.77 -61.06
C GLU A 60 -16.40 2.15 -61.66
N VAL A 61 -17.49 2.92 -61.66
CA VAL A 61 -18.81 2.41 -62.05
C VAL A 61 -19.24 3.06 -63.36
N CYS A 62 -19.52 2.23 -64.37
CA CYS A 62 -20.19 2.65 -65.59
C CYS A 62 -21.64 3.02 -65.25
N VAL A 63 -21.97 4.31 -65.30
CA VAL A 63 -23.30 4.81 -64.94
C VAL A 63 -24.21 4.94 -66.15
N ARG A 64 -23.63 5.14 -67.34
CA ARG A 64 -24.31 5.16 -68.64
C ARG A 64 -23.37 4.62 -69.73
N PRO A 65 -23.89 4.15 -70.88
CA PRO A 65 -23.05 3.68 -71.97
C PRO A 65 -21.97 4.69 -72.34
N GLY A 66 -20.71 4.28 -72.21
CA GLY A 66 -19.55 5.12 -72.48
C GLY A 66 -19.29 6.28 -71.50
N GLU A 67 -19.93 6.29 -70.32
CA GLU A 67 -19.72 7.29 -69.27
C GLU A 67 -19.47 6.63 -67.91
N CYS A 68 -18.26 6.81 -67.41
CA CYS A 68 -17.82 6.33 -66.11
C CYS A 68 -18.03 7.40 -65.04
N ARG A 69 -18.47 6.97 -63.85
CA ARG A 69 -18.39 7.78 -62.64
C ARG A 69 -17.02 7.55 -62.01
N CYS A 70 -16.19 8.58 -62.08
CA CYS A 70 -14.80 8.54 -61.68
C CYS A 70 -14.61 8.60 -60.17
N ARG A 71 -13.49 8.02 -59.72
CA ARG A 71 -13.05 8.17 -58.33
C ARG A 71 -12.57 9.59 -58.05
N HIS A 72 -12.43 9.92 -56.76
CA HIS A 72 -11.98 11.23 -56.33
C HIS A 72 -10.60 11.58 -56.93
N GLY A 73 -10.47 12.80 -57.46
CA GLY A 73 -9.23 13.28 -58.08
C GLY A 73 -9.09 13.00 -59.57
N TYR A 74 -10.08 12.36 -60.21
CA TYR A 74 -10.05 12.00 -61.62
C TYR A 74 -11.34 12.37 -62.35
N PHE A 75 -11.23 12.63 -63.66
CA PHE A 75 -12.35 12.90 -64.57
C PHE A 75 -12.04 12.44 -66.00
N GLY A 76 -13.05 12.55 -66.86
CA GLY A 76 -12.99 12.15 -68.27
C GLY A 76 -13.75 10.85 -68.52
N ALA A 77 -13.96 10.50 -69.80
CA ALA A 77 -14.77 9.34 -70.19
C ALA A 77 -14.27 8.01 -69.59
N ASN A 78 -12.96 7.90 -69.32
CA ASN A 78 -12.29 6.69 -68.81
C ASN A 78 -11.66 6.93 -67.43
N CYS A 79 -11.84 8.13 -66.87
CA CYS A 79 -11.29 8.52 -65.57
C CYS A 79 -9.75 8.45 -65.45
N ASP A 80 -9.04 8.61 -66.57
CA ASP A 80 -7.57 8.60 -66.59
C ASP A 80 -6.94 9.99 -66.37
N THR A 81 -7.74 11.05 -66.47
CA THR A 81 -7.23 12.42 -66.37
C THR A 81 -7.37 12.93 -64.94
N LYS A 82 -6.28 13.43 -64.34
CA LYS A 82 -6.30 14.03 -63.00
C LYS A 82 -7.02 15.38 -62.99
N CYS A 83 -7.72 15.69 -61.88
CA CYS A 83 -8.39 16.97 -61.72
C CYS A 83 -7.45 18.17 -61.96
N PRO A 84 -7.90 19.20 -62.70
CA PRO A 84 -7.19 20.47 -62.77
C PRO A 84 -7.10 21.10 -61.38
N ARG A 85 -6.07 21.91 -61.13
CA ARG A 85 -5.75 22.49 -59.80
C ARG A 85 -6.86 23.34 -59.14
N GLN A 86 -7.91 23.68 -59.90
CA GLN A 86 -9.05 24.47 -59.46
C GLN A 86 -10.26 23.61 -59.08
N PHE A 87 -10.21 22.30 -59.28
CA PHE A 87 -11.32 21.38 -59.03
C PHE A 87 -10.87 20.15 -58.24
N TRP A 88 -11.80 19.52 -57.53
CA TRP A 88 -11.55 18.34 -56.71
C TRP A 88 -12.79 17.45 -56.60
N GLY A 89 -12.66 16.31 -55.92
CA GLY A 89 -13.76 15.38 -55.69
C GLY A 89 -13.95 14.39 -56.84
N PRO A 90 -15.04 13.59 -56.82
CA PRO A 90 -15.35 12.65 -57.91
C PRO A 90 -15.79 13.42 -59.16
N ASP A 91 -15.32 12.97 -60.32
CA ASP A 91 -15.51 13.63 -61.62
C ASP A 91 -15.01 15.10 -61.66
N CYS A 92 -14.23 15.55 -60.67
CA CYS A 92 -13.77 16.94 -60.51
C CYS A 92 -14.90 17.98 -60.55
N LYS A 93 -16.06 17.67 -59.97
CA LYS A 93 -17.25 18.55 -59.98
C LYS A 93 -17.19 19.66 -58.94
N GLU A 94 -16.36 19.53 -57.91
CA GLU A 94 -16.25 20.51 -56.83
C GLU A 94 -15.20 21.58 -57.15
N LEU A 95 -15.51 22.86 -56.92
CA LEU A 95 -14.59 23.97 -57.12
C LEU A 95 -13.67 24.14 -55.90
N CYS A 96 -12.37 24.35 -56.12
CA CYS A 96 -11.46 24.71 -55.03
C CYS A 96 -11.63 26.16 -54.62
N ILE A 97 -12.01 26.32 -53.36
CA ILE A 97 -12.17 27.60 -52.68
C ILE A 97 -10.83 28.24 -52.22
N CYS A 98 -9.71 27.59 -52.49
CA CYS A 98 -8.33 28.02 -52.20
C CYS A 98 -7.72 28.95 -53.24
N HIS A 99 -8.23 28.93 -54.47
CA HIS A 99 -7.70 29.71 -55.58
C HIS A 99 -8.06 31.20 -55.42
N PRO A 100 -7.15 32.15 -55.68
CA PRO A 100 -5.83 32.03 -56.33
C PRO A 100 -4.65 31.95 -55.34
N HIS A 101 -4.90 31.53 -54.12
CA HIS A 101 -4.04 31.77 -52.96
C HIS A 101 -3.40 30.51 -52.36
N GLY A 102 -3.77 29.36 -52.91
CA GLY A 102 -3.19 28.06 -52.64
C GLY A 102 -3.55 27.07 -53.73
N GLN A 103 -3.09 25.84 -53.56
CA GLN A 103 -3.35 24.71 -54.44
C GLN A 103 -4.22 23.68 -53.73
N CYS A 104 -5.19 23.13 -54.45
CA CYS A 104 -6.08 22.09 -53.94
C CYS A 104 -5.44 20.72 -54.07
N GLU A 105 -5.64 19.87 -53.08
CA GLU A 105 -5.53 18.43 -53.25
C GLU A 105 -6.72 17.93 -54.09
N ASP A 106 -6.43 17.14 -55.12
CA ASP A 106 -7.39 16.64 -56.13
C ASP A 106 -8.45 15.71 -55.52
N VAL A 107 -8.10 14.94 -54.48
CA VAL A 107 -8.98 13.98 -53.82
C VAL A 107 -9.89 14.61 -52.76
N THR A 108 -9.33 15.41 -51.84
CA THR A 108 -10.01 15.82 -50.59
C THR A 108 -10.54 17.24 -50.59
N GLY A 109 -10.07 18.10 -51.51
CA GLY A 109 -10.37 19.53 -51.46
C GLY A 109 -9.45 20.32 -50.53
N GLN A 110 -8.49 19.69 -49.86
CA GLN A 110 -7.66 20.36 -48.86
C GLN A 110 -6.69 21.36 -49.50
N CYS A 111 -6.61 22.54 -48.91
CA CYS A 111 -5.84 23.64 -49.44
C CYS A 111 -4.38 23.62 -48.95
N THR A 112 -3.43 23.79 -49.86
CA THR A 112 -2.02 24.05 -49.57
C THR A 112 -1.68 25.49 -49.93
N CYS A 113 -1.36 26.30 -48.93
CA CYS A 113 -1.19 27.74 -49.13
C CYS A 113 0.16 28.10 -49.74
N HIS A 114 0.17 29.14 -50.57
CA HIS A 114 1.42 29.77 -51.00
C HIS A 114 2.14 30.41 -49.82
N ALA A 115 3.47 30.58 -49.93
CA ALA A 115 4.36 30.98 -48.83
C ALA A 115 3.96 32.27 -48.07
N ARG A 116 3.13 33.14 -48.64
CA ARG A 116 2.65 34.39 -48.03
C ARG A 116 1.20 34.32 -47.54
N ARG A 117 0.62 33.13 -47.39
CA ARG A 117 -0.77 32.95 -46.96
C ARG A 117 -0.92 31.76 -46.02
N TRP A 118 -1.96 31.81 -45.20
CA TRP A 118 -2.30 30.77 -44.25
C TRP A 118 -3.80 30.74 -43.97
N GLY A 119 -4.27 29.69 -43.31
CA GLY A 119 -5.67 29.44 -43.00
C GLY A 119 -6.18 28.19 -43.70
N ALA A 120 -7.39 27.75 -43.37
CA ALA A 120 -7.96 26.54 -43.96
C ALA A 120 -8.17 26.66 -45.48
N ARG A 121 -8.32 27.90 -45.97
CA ARG A 121 -8.54 28.26 -47.39
C ARG A 121 -7.50 29.25 -47.92
N CYS A 122 -6.43 29.49 -47.16
CA CYS A 122 -5.40 30.48 -47.51
C CYS A 122 -5.93 31.93 -47.58
N GLU A 123 -6.93 32.22 -46.75
CA GLU A 123 -7.65 33.48 -46.66
C GLU A 123 -6.83 34.59 -45.98
N HIS A 124 -5.91 34.24 -45.08
CA HIS A 124 -5.14 35.19 -44.31
C HIS A 124 -3.76 35.46 -44.94
N ALA A 125 -3.39 36.74 -45.01
CA ALA A 125 -2.06 37.15 -45.41
C ALA A 125 -1.05 36.85 -44.28
N CYS A 126 0.14 36.40 -44.67
CA CYS A 126 1.27 36.17 -43.78
C CYS A 126 1.84 37.52 -43.32
N GLN A 127 1.88 37.76 -42.02
CA GLN A 127 2.40 39.01 -41.44
C GLN A 127 3.86 38.91 -40.99
N CYS A 128 4.51 37.77 -41.24
CA CYS A 128 5.91 37.57 -40.89
C CYS A 128 6.80 38.44 -41.78
N GLN A 129 7.64 39.28 -41.18
CA GLN A 129 8.57 40.14 -41.93
C GLN A 129 9.79 39.33 -42.39
N HIS A 130 10.57 38.80 -41.44
CA HIS A 130 11.76 37.98 -41.69
C HIS A 130 11.50 36.52 -41.30
N GLY A 131 10.64 35.84 -42.06
CA GLY A 131 10.24 34.47 -41.77
C GLY A 131 9.11 33.94 -42.65
N SER A 132 8.68 32.72 -42.33
CA SER A 132 7.56 32.04 -43.00
C SER A 132 6.46 31.71 -42.00
N CYS A 133 5.20 31.88 -42.36
CA CYS A 133 4.08 31.46 -41.50
C CYS A 133 3.77 29.97 -41.69
N HIS A 134 3.32 29.36 -40.60
CA HIS A 134 2.75 28.03 -40.61
C HIS A 134 1.43 28.04 -41.41
N PRO A 135 1.22 27.10 -42.37
CA PRO A 135 0.15 27.19 -43.36
C PRO A 135 -1.27 27.14 -42.78
N ARG A 136 -1.47 26.61 -41.57
CA ARG A 136 -2.80 26.54 -40.94
C ARG A 136 -3.02 27.56 -39.83
N SER A 137 -1.99 27.87 -39.03
CA SER A 137 -2.13 28.67 -37.82
C SER A 137 -1.61 30.10 -37.96
N GLY A 138 -0.86 30.40 -39.03
CA GLY A 138 -0.27 31.71 -39.24
C GLY A 138 0.94 32.01 -38.37
N ALA A 139 1.31 31.11 -37.45
CA ALA A 139 2.45 31.29 -36.56
C ALA A 139 3.75 31.45 -37.36
N CYS A 140 4.51 32.50 -37.08
CA CYS A 140 5.74 32.80 -37.79
C CYS A 140 6.91 31.93 -37.31
N ARG A 141 7.65 31.39 -38.28
CA ARG A 141 8.97 30.80 -38.12
C ARG A 141 10.00 31.80 -38.64
N CYS A 142 10.73 32.41 -37.72
CA CYS A 142 11.71 33.44 -38.04
C CYS A 142 12.97 32.88 -38.68
N GLU A 143 13.56 33.67 -39.56
CA GLU A 143 14.90 33.46 -40.10
C GLU A 143 15.97 33.64 -39.01
N PRO A 144 17.17 33.05 -39.17
CA PRO A 144 18.26 33.23 -38.22
C PRO A 144 18.57 34.71 -37.98
N GLY A 145 18.58 35.13 -36.71
CA GLY A 145 18.86 36.52 -36.31
C GLY A 145 17.63 37.41 -36.14
N TRP A 146 16.42 36.87 -36.30
CA TRP A 146 15.16 37.59 -36.05
C TRP A 146 14.28 36.85 -35.04
N TRP A 147 13.49 37.62 -34.29
CA TRP A 147 12.63 37.07 -33.25
C TRP A 147 11.32 37.86 -33.06
N GLY A 148 10.42 37.25 -32.28
CA GLY A 148 9.12 37.81 -31.93
C GLY A 148 7.99 37.24 -32.78
N ALA A 149 6.74 37.54 -32.41
CA ALA A 149 5.55 36.91 -33.00
C ALA A 149 5.43 37.12 -34.53
N GLN A 150 5.99 38.21 -35.06
CA GLN A 150 6.01 38.54 -36.50
C GLN A 150 7.42 38.59 -37.08
N CYS A 151 8.45 38.18 -36.34
CA CYS A 151 9.85 38.25 -36.75
C CYS A 151 10.29 39.66 -37.16
N ALA A 152 9.83 40.68 -36.42
CA ALA A 152 10.11 42.10 -36.68
C ALA A 152 11.35 42.61 -35.95
N SER A 153 11.82 41.90 -34.92
CA SER A 153 12.92 42.33 -34.07
C SER A 153 14.20 41.60 -34.44
N ALA A 154 15.27 42.35 -34.70
CA ALA A 154 16.60 41.78 -34.89
C ALA A 154 17.21 41.32 -33.55
N CYS A 155 17.99 40.26 -33.59
CA CYS A 155 18.75 39.75 -32.45
C CYS A 155 20.14 40.40 -32.40
N TYR A 156 20.52 40.91 -31.23
CA TYR A 156 21.83 41.51 -30.98
C TYR A 156 22.75 40.52 -30.25
N CYS A 157 22.95 39.36 -30.84
CA CYS A 157 23.79 38.29 -30.32
C CYS A 157 25.16 38.28 -31.01
N SER A 158 26.21 37.80 -30.33
CA SER A 158 27.54 37.64 -30.93
C SER A 158 27.54 36.62 -32.07
N ALA A 159 28.47 36.74 -33.01
CA ALA A 159 28.48 35.97 -34.27
C ALA A 159 28.47 34.44 -34.11
N THR A 160 28.94 33.93 -32.97
CA THR A 160 29.01 32.48 -32.67
C THR A 160 27.83 31.98 -31.83
N SER A 161 26.91 32.86 -31.44
CA SER A 161 25.77 32.55 -30.59
C SER A 161 24.47 32.43 -31.38
N ARG A 162 23.49 31.71 -30.83
CA ARG A 162 22.19 31.48 -31.47
C ARG A 162 21.12 32.30 -30.77
N CYS A 163 20.21 32.90 -31.53
CA CYS A 163 19.08 33.63 -30.95
C CYS A 163 17.86 32.72 -30.82
N ASP A 164 17.16 32.83 -29.70
CA ASP A 164 15.83 32.25 -29.53
C ASP A 164 14.81 33.04 -30.38
N PRO A 165 14.12 32.40 -31.35
CA PRO A 165 13.19 33.09 -32.25
C PRO A 165 11.91 33.57 -31.56
N GLN A 166 11.57 33.07 -30.37
CA GLN A 166 10.38 33.48 -29.63
C GLN A 166 10.67 34.61 -28.65
N THR A 167 11.77 34.50 -27.90
CA THR A 167 12.09 35.43 -26.79
C THR A 167 13.14 36.47 -27.13
N GLY A 168 13.93 36.26 -28.20
CA GLY A 168 15.06 37.11 -28.54
C GLY A 168 16.29 36.91 -27.66
N ALA A 169 16.27 35.93 -26.75
CA ALA A 169 17.39 35.64 -25.87
C ALA A 169 18.55 35.01 -26.65
N CYS A 170 19.78 35.44 -26.36
CA CYS A 170 20.97 34.86 -26.96
C CYS A 170 21.42 33.62 -26.17
N LEU A 171 21.51 32.49 -26.86
CA LEU A 171 22.11 31.25 -26.40
C LEU A 171 23.59 31.26 -26.75
N CYS A 172 24.43 31.42 -25.73
CA CYS A 172 25.86 31.60 -25.91
C CYS A 172 26.55 30.26 -26.21
N HIS A 173 27.53 30.31 -27.12
CA HIS A 173 28.44 29.19 -27.30
C HIS A 173 29.26 28.96 -26.01
N ALA A 174 29.70 27.73 -25.79
CA ALA A 174 30.58 27.39 -24.67
C ALA A 174 31.78 28.34 -24.61
N GLY A 175 32.00 28.95 -23.44
CA GLY A 175 33.07 29.93 -23.24
C GLY A 175 32.63 31.40 -23.39
N TRP A 176 31.35 31.69 -23.62
CA TRP A 176 30.81 33.06 -23.70
C TRP A 176 29.59 33.24 -22.79
N TRP A 177 29.37 34.46 -22.33
CA TRP A 177 28.27 34.83 -21.44
C TRP A 177 27.81 36.28 -21.65
N GLY A 178 26.73 36.64 -20.96
CA GLY A 178 26.06 37.93 -21.00
C GLY A 178 24.86 37.91 -21.95
N ARG A 179 24.02 38.95 -21.88
CA ARG A 179 22.78 39.05 -22.67
C ARG A 179 23.01 38.94 -24.18
N SER A 180 24.15 39.42 -24.67
CA SER A 180 24.56 39.38 -26.08
C SER A 180 25.69 38.39 -26.38
N CYS A 181 26.14 37.61 -25.40
CA CYS A 181 27.26 36.67 -25.56
C CYS A 181 28.59 37.31 -26.01
N ASN A 182 28.85 38.56 -25.58
CA ASN A 182 30.07 39.31 -25.91
C ASN A 182 31.19 39.17 -24.87
N ASN A 183 30.91 38.55 -23.72
CA ASN A 183 31.91 38.38 -22.67
C ASN A 183 32.48 36.96 -22.69
N GLN A 184 33.80 36.83 -22.72
CA GLN A 184 34.45 35.52 -22.68
C GLN A 184 34.57 35.00 -21.23
N CYS A 185 34.33 33.71 -21.03
CA CYS A 185 34.44 33.05 -19.73
C CYS A 185 35.90 33.06 -19.25
N ALA A 186 36.15 33.58 -18.05
CA ALA A 186 37.47 33.71 -17.46
C ALA A 186 37.76 32.64 -16.38
N CYS A 187 37.49 31.36 -16.68
CA CYS A 187 37.35 30.28 -15.69
C CYS A 187 38.38 29.15 -15.82
N ASN A 188 39.60 29.44 -16.29
CA ASN A 188 40.70 28.46 -16.42
C ASN A 188 40.26 27.13 -17.07
N THR A 189 39.73 27.21 -18.30
CA THR A 189 39.16 26.09 -19.10
C THR A 189 37.84 25.47 -18.58
N SER A 190 37.32 25.94 -17.44
CA SER A 190 36.00 25.56 -16.93
C SER A 190 34.87 26.34 -17.61
N PRO A 191 33.66 25.77 -17.71
CA PRO A 191 32.49 26.49 -18.22
C PRO A 191 32.08 27.63 -17.26
N CYS A 192 31.34 28.60 -17.77
CA CYS A 192 30.72 29.65 -16.97
C CYS A 192 29.22 29.76 -17.26
N GLU A 193 28.48 30.30 -16.31
CA GLU A 193 27.05 30.53 -16.46
C GLU A 193 26.78 31.60 -17.53
N GLN A 194 25.87 31.31 -18.45
CA GLN A 194 25.63 32.14 -19.64
C GLN A 194 25.11 33.55 -19.33
N GLN A 195 24.52 33.78 -18.15
CA GLN A 195 23.91 35.08 -17.80
C GLN A 195 24.82 35.92 -16.91
N SER A 196 25.38 35.33 -15.85
CA SER A 196 26.19 36.04 -14.84
C SER A 196 27.70 35.96 -15.09
N GLY A 197 28.15 35.01 -15.91
CA GLY A 197 29.58 34.73 -16.09
C GLY A 197 30.23 33.99 -14.93
N ARG A 198 29.46 33.57 -13.93
CA ARG A 198 29.99 32.82 -12.77
C ARG A 198 30.59 31.49 -13.21
N CYS A 199 31.82 31.23 -12.80
CA CYS A 199 32.54 30.02 -13.17
C CYS A 199 31.92 28.77 -12.52
N GLN A 200 31.78 27.72 -13.33
CA GLN A 200 31.38 26.38 -12.90
C GLN A 200 32.61 25.48 -12.98
N CYS A 201 33.36 25.44 -11.88
CA CYS A 201 34.64 24.75 -11.83
C CYS A 201 34.49 23.25 -12.10
N ARG A 202 35.37 22.75 -12.97
CA ARG A 202 35.50 21.30 -13.22
C ARG A 202 35.97 20.58 -11.96
N GLU A 203 35.78 19.27 -11.94
CA GLU A 203 36.21 18.43 -10.81
C GLU A 203 37.67 18.73 -10.42
N ARG A 204 37.90 18.87 -9.12
CA ARG A 204 39.20 19.19 -8.50
C ARG A 204 39.72 20.62 -8.69
N THR A 205 38.92 21.56 -9.20
CA THR A 205 39.27 22.99 -9.22
C THR A 205 38.29 23.82 -8.40
N PHE A 206 38.75 24.93 -7.84
CA PHE A 206 37.93 25.85 -7.06
C PHE A 206 38.46 27.29 -7.15
N GLY A 207 37.66 28.24 -6.66
CA GLY A 207 37.95 29.66 -6.67
C GLY A 207 37.07 30.41 -7.67
N ALA A 208 37.13 31.74 -7.63
CA ALA A 208 36.28 32.58 -8.47
C ALA A 208 36.53 32.35 -9.98
N ARG A 209 37.73 31.89 -10.36
CA ARG A 209 38.15 31.63 -11.75
C ARG A 209 38.66 30.20 -11.94
N CYS A 210 38.38 29.29 -11.00
CA CYS A 210 38.82 27.89 -11.04
C CYS A 210 40.35 27.72 -11.19
N GLU A 211 41.10 28.66 -10.61
CA GLU A 211 42.55 28.73 -10.68
C GLU A 211 43.25 27.87 -9.62
N ARG A 212 42.52 27.44 -8.58
CA ARG A 212 43.08 26.68 -7.45
C ARG A 212 42.71 25.21 -7.55
N TYR A 213 43.61 24.33 -7.12
CA TYR A 213 43.40 22.88 -7.16
C TYR A 213 42.97 22.33 -5.79
N CYS A 214 41.93 21.51 -5.79
CA CYS A 214 41.37 20.86 -4.61
C CYS A 214 42.23 19.70 -4.13
N GLN A 215 42.44 19.62 -2.81
CA GLN A 215 43.26 18.58 -2.19
C GLN A 215 42.45 17.40 -1.64
N CYS A 216 41.13 17.36 -1.91
CA CYS A 216 40.23 16.31 -1.46
C CYS A 216 40.62 14.96 -2.08
N PHE A 217 40.73 13.91 -1.26
CA PHE A 217 41.09 12.57 -1.73
C PHE A 217 39.85 11.71 -2.03
N ARG A 218 39.04 11.43 -1.00
CA ARG A 218 37.74 10.73 -1.11
C ARG A 218 36.59 11.62 -0.69
N GLY A 219 36.29 12.59 -1.55
CA GLY A 219 35.31 13.63 -1.27
C GLY A 219 35.11 14.58 -2.42
N ARG A 220 33.98 15.30 -2.39
CA ARG A 220 33.66 16.36 -3.35
C ARG A 220 34.22 17.68 -2.84
N CYS A 221 34.84 18.42 -3.74
CA CYS A 221 35.35 19.75 -3.44
C CYS A 221 34.26 20.80 -3.68
N HIS A 222 34.14 21.75 -2.75
CA HIS A 222 33.25 22.88 -2.92
C HIS A 222 33.90 23.89 -3.90
N PRO A 223 33.19 24.31 -4.96
CA PRO A 223 33.79 25.03 -6.09
C PRO A 223 34.20 26.47 -5.75
N VAL A 224 33.70 27.06 -4.65
CA VAL A 224 34.00 28.45 -4.28
C VAL A 224 35.21 28.55 -3.36
N ASP A 225 35.20 27.81 -2.26
CA ASP A 225 36.18 27.94 -1.16
C ASP A 225 37.16 26.76 -1.08
N GLY A 226 36.93 25.68 -1.83
CA GLY A 226 37.79 24.50 -1.86
C GLY A 226 37.64 23.56 -0.68
N THR A 227 36.60 23.72 0.16
CA THR A 227 36.35 22.81 1.28
C THR A 227 35.93 21.42 0.78
N CYS A 228 36.29 20.38 1.53
CA CYS A 228 36.01 19.00 1.12
C CYS A 228 34.80 18.43 1.86
N ALA A 229 33.78 18.03 1.11
CA ALA A 229 32.70 17.18 1.58
C ALA A 229 33.10 15.71 1.40
N CYS A 230 33.48 15.04 2.49
CA CYS A 230 33.98 13.67 2.44
C CYS A 230 32.91 12.68 2.02
N GLU A 231 33.33 11.64 1.32
CA GLU A 231 32.49 10.47 1.07
C GLU A 231 32.20 9.73 2.40
N PRO A 232 31.07 9.00 2.50
CA PRO A 232 30.78 8.17 3.66
C PRO A 232 31.93 7.23 3.99
N GLY A 233 32.34 7.20 5.26
CA GLY A 233 33.47 6.37 5.71
C GLY A 233 34.82 7.09 5.77
N TYR A 234 34.88 8.36 5.38
CA TYR A 234 36.08 9.19 5.47
C TYR A 234 35.81 10.49 6.22
N ARG A 235 36.87 11.03 6.83
CA ARG A 235 36.88 12.27 7.61
C ARG A 235 38.18 13.05 7.45
N GLY A 236 38.23 14.18 8.14
CA GLY A 236 39.34 15.13 8.10
C GLY A 236 39.17 16.19 7.01
N LYS A 237 39.96 17.26 7.10
CA LYS A 237 39.88 18.42 6.20
C LYS A 237 39.98 18.07 4.71
N TYR A 238 40.73 17.00 4.39
CA TYR A 238 40.99 16.55 3.02
C TYR A 238 40.47 15.14 2.73
N CYS A 239 39.66 14.56 3.62
CA CYS A 239 39.03 13.24 3.44
C CYS A 239 40.04 12.10 3.19
N ARG A 240 41.15 12.11 3.93
CA ARG A 240 42.21 11.09 3.85
C ARG A 240 42.10 10.04 4.95
N GLU A 241 41.51 10.43 6.09
CA GLU A 241 41.37 9.55 7.24
C GLU A 241 40.12 8.69 7.07
N PRO A 242 40.20 7.35 7.14
CA PRO A 242 39.02 6.51 7.27
C PRO A 242 38.35 6.74 8.63
N CYS A 243 37.07 6.38 8.75
CA CYS A 243 36.40 6.43 10.04
C CYS A 243 37.09 5.51 11.07
N PRO A 244 37.24 5.98 12.33
CA PRO A 244 37.76 5.13 13.41
C PRO A 244 36.81 3.97 13.69
N ALA A 245 37.35 2.90 14.30
CA ALA A 245 36.56 1.72 14.67
C ALA A 245 35.34 2.11 15.52
N GLY A 246 34.20 1.50 15.24
CA GLY A 246 32.93 1.79 15.92
C GLY A 246 32.15 2.98 15.35
N LEU A 247 32.68 3.70 14.35
CA LEU A 247 31.99 4.82 13.70
C LEU A 247 31.90 4.65 12.17
N TYR A 248 30.83 5.15 11.56
CA TYR A 248 30.59 5.05 10.12
C TYR A 248 29.77 6.23 9.57
N GLY A 249 29.63 6.27 8.24
CA GLY A 249 28.79 7.21 7.51
C GLY A 249 29.47 8.55 7.21
N LEU A 250 28.68 9.54 6.83
CA LEU A 250 29.17 10.87 6.48
C LEU A 250 29.78 11.56 7.71
N GLY A 251 31.08 11.89 7.63
CA GLY A 251 31.81 12.53 8.72
C GLY A 251 31.92 11.68 10.00
N CYS A 252 31.72 10.36 9.91
CA CYS A 252 31.87 9.41 11.02
C CYS A 252 31.01 9.76 12.25
N ARG A 253 29.77 10.23 12.03
CA ARG A 253 28.84 10.63 13.12
C ARG A 253 27.96 9.49 13.63
N ARG A 254 27.90 8.36 12.93
CA ARG A 254 27.03 7.22 13.30
C ARG A 254 27.86 6.13 13.97
N ARG A 255 27.30 5.46 14.99
CA ARG A 255 27.95 4.38 15.73
C ARG A 255 27.56 3.01 15.18
N CYS A 256 28.52 2.11 15.03
CA CYS A 256 28.27 0.70 14.72
C CYS A 256 27.38 0.07 15.81
N GLY A 257 26.59 -0.95 15.45
CA GLY A 257 25.91 -1.80 16.43
C GLY A 257 26.85 -2.81 17.07
N GLN A 258 26.30 -3.87 17.66
CA GLN A 258 27.05 -4.89 18.39
C GLN A 258 27.65 -5.92 17.42
N CYS A 259 28.70 -5.52 16.70
CA CYS A 259 29.45 -6.43 15.82
C CYS A 259 30.32 -7.39 16.65
N LYS A 260 30.34 -8.67 16.27
CA LYS A 260 31.10 -9.73 16.97
C LYS A 260 32.59 -9.38 17.06
N GLY A 261 33.16 -9.43 18.27
CA GLY A 261 34.59 -9.22 18.51
C GLY A 261 35.07 -7.78 18.25
N GLN A 262 34.19 -6.79 18.42
CA GLN A 262 34.47 -5.37 18.19
C GLN A 262 34.99 -5.06 16.77
N GLN A 263 34.69 -5.93 15.80
CA GLN A 263 35.09 -5.72 14.42
C GLN A 263 34.50 -4.42 13.86
N PRO A 264 35.27 -3.62 13.11
CA PRO A 264 34.77 -2.38 12.54
C PRO A 264 33.64 -2.69 11.54
N CYS A 265 32.50 -2.03 11.71
CA CYS A 265 31.40 -2.12 10.75
C CYS A 265 31.78 -1.45 9.42
N THR A 266 31.05 -1.74 8.34
CA THR A 266 31.34 -1.13 7.03
C THR A 266 31.30 0.39 7.12
N VAL A 267 32.36 1.03 6.65
CA VAL A 267 32.60 2.47 6.87
C VAL A 267 31.51 3.38 6.26
N ALA A 268 30.83 2.92 5.21
CA ALA A 268 29.76 3.68 4.56
C ALA A 268 28.37 3.44 5.17
N GLU A 269 28.01 2.18 5.45
CA GLU A 269 26.64 1.77 5.76
C GLU A 269 26.42 1.30 7.21
N GLY A 270 27.51 0.95 7.89
CA GLY A 270 27.49 0.49 9.27
C GLY A 270 27.09 -0.97 9.44
N ARG A 271 27.31 -1.81 8.43
CA ARG A 271 26.96 -3.22 8.47
C ARG A 271 28.03 -4.06 9.17
N CYS A 272 27.62 -5.07 9.91
CA CYS A 272 28.51 -6.05 10.50
C CYS A 272 28.46 -7.35 9.68
N LEU A 273 29.57 -8.08 9.62
CA LEU A 273 29.59 -9.43 9.04
C LEU A 273 28.85 -10.43 9.93
N THR A 274 28.97 -10.29 11.26
CA THR A 274 28.32 -11.14 12.25
C THR A 274 28.02 -10.33 13.50
N CYS A 275 26.86 -10.58 14.11
CA CYS A 275 26.42 -9.92 15.34
C CYS A 275 26.94 -10.65 16.58
N GLU A 276 27.06 -9.90 17.68
CA GLU A 276 27.16 -10.51 19.01
C GLU A 276 25.90 -11.33 19.34
N PRO A 277 26.01 -12.36 20.20
CA PRO A 277 24.87 -13.15 20.63
C PRO A 277 23.75 -12.27 21.19
N GLY A 278 22.51 -12.54 20.78
CA GLY A 278 21.34 -11.78 21.19
C GLY A 278 21.04 -10.54 20.37
N TRP A 279 21.83 -10.25 19.33
CA TRP A 279 21.60 -9.17 18.38
C TRP A 279 21.36 -9.72 16.97
N ASN A 280 20.53 -9.00 16.23
CA ASN A 280 20.06 -9.34 14.89
C ASN A 280 20.09 -8.11 13.97
N GLY A 281 19.87 -8.36 12.69
CA GLY A 281 19.87 -7.35 11.64
C GLY A 281 21.27 -7.11 11.07
N THR A 282 21.33 -6.54 9.87
CA THR A 282 22.61 -6.36 9.15
C THR A 282 23.57 -5.38 9.84
N LYS A 283 23.07 -4.55 10.78
CA LYS A 283 23.85 -3.60 11.57
C LYS A 283 24.01 -4.00 13.03
N CYS A 284 23.43 -5.13 13.44
CA CYS A 284 23.46 -5.64 14.82
C CYS A 284 22.99 -4.61 15.86
N ASP A 285 21.99 -3.82 15.50
CA ASP A 285 21.36 -2.77 16.30
C ASP A 285 19.98 -3.19 16.83
N GLN A 286 19.49 -4.36 16.42
CA GLN A 286 18.22 -4.91 16.87
C GLN A 286 18.46 -6.08 17.83
N PRO A 287 17.77 -6.16 18.99
CA PRO A 287 17.79 -7.37 19.80
C PRO A 287 17.11 -8.53 19.06
N CYS A 288 17.39 -9.77 19.47
CA CYS A 288 16.63 -10.92 18.97
C CYS A 288 15.13 -10.75 19.23
N ALA A 289 14.32 -11.25 18.28
CA ALA A 289 12.88 -11.25 18.42
C ALA A 289 12.44 -12.02 19.67
N THR A 290 11.32 -11.60 20.27
CA THR A 290 10.76 -12.22 21.47
C THR A 290 10.64 -13.73 21.29
N GLY A 291 11.21 -14.49 22.24
CA GLY A 291 11.22 -15.95 22.19
C GLY A 291 12.43 -16.56 21.49
N PHE A 292 13.41 -15.75 21.06
CA PHE A 292 14.68 -16.20 20.51
C PHE A 292 15.88 -15.56 21.21
N TYR A 293 17.00 -16.28 21.27
CA TYR A 293 18.23 -15.82 21.90
C TYR A 293 19.49 -16.42 21.27
N GLY A 294 20.66 -15.93 21.72
CA GLY A 294 21.97 -16.48 21.38
C GLY A 294 22.49 -16.07 20.01
N GLU A 295 23.48 -16.80 19.48
CA GLU A 295 24.11 -16.48 18.20
C GLU A 295 23.13 -16.58 17.04
N GLY A 296 23.05 -15.53 16.22
CA GLY A 296 22.13 -15.46 15.08
C GLY A 296 20.64 -15.61 15.45
N CYS A 297 20.28 -15.43 16.73
CA CYS A 297 18.94 -15.71 17.24
C CYS A 297 18.43 -17.12 16.92
N GLY A 298 19.34 -18.10 16.80
CA GLY A 298 19.01 -19.47 16.41
C GLY A 298 18.34 -20.30 17.50
N HIS A 299 18.48 -19.91 18.78
CA HIS A 299 17.93 -20.66 19.90
C HIS A 299 16.55 -20.15 20.27
N ARG A 300 15.58 -21.06 20.43
CA ARG A 300 14.26 -20.74 20.97
C ARG A 300 14.30 -20.69 22.49
N CYS A 301 13.70 -19.67 23.06
CA CYS A 301 13.63 -19.51 24.49
C CYS A 301 12.85 -20.64 25.15
N PRO A 302 13.31 -21.11 26.32
CA PRO A 302 12.54 -22.04 27.11
C PRO A 302 11.19 -21.41 27.50
N PRO A 303 10.12 -22.20 27.64
CA PRO A 303 8.87 -21.69 28.18
C PRO A 303 9.11 -21.23 29.62
N CYS A 304 9.12 -19.91 29.82
CA CYS A 304 9.16 -19.30 31.14
C CYS A 304 7.82 -19.53 31.82
N ARG A 305 7.87 -19.88 33.10
CA ARG A 305 6.66 -20.03 33.91
C ARG A 305 5.87 -18.71 33.89
N ASP A 306 4.58 -18.80 33.54
CA ASP A 306 3.64 -17.67 33.47
C ASP A 306 3.90 -16.63 32.34
N GLY A 307 4.70 -16.98 31.33
CA GLY A 307 4.76 -16.24 30.05
C GLY A 307 5.70 -15.03 30.00
N HIS A 308 6.58 -14.86 30.99
CA HIS A 308 7.61 -13.81 30.96
C HIS A 308 8.58 -13.97 29.78
N ALA A 309 9.13 -12.85 29.30
CA ALA A 309 10.12 -12.88 28.22
C ALA A 309 11.46 -13.45 28.70
N CYS A 310 12.16 -14.14 27.80
CA CYS A 310 13.55 -14.54 27.99
C CYS A 310 14.51 -13.40 27.63
N ASN A 311 15.68 -13.40 28.24
CA ASN A 311 16.79 -12.53 27.88
C ASN A 311 17.31 -12.93 26.49
N HIS A 312 17.33 -11.99 25.56
CA HIS A 312 17.73 -12.21 24.18
C HIS A 312 19.22 -12.63 24.02
N VAL A 313 20.09 -12.33 24.98
CA VAL A 313 21.50 -12.74 24.98
C VAL A 313 21.69 -14.12 25.61
N THR A 314 21.20 -14.28 26.84
CA THR A 314 21.51 -15.48 27.67
C THR A 314 20.46 -16.59 27.57
N GLY A 315 19.24 -16.28 27.11
CA GLY A 315 18.12 -17.22 27.05
C GLY A 315 17.44 -17.49 28.39
N LYS A 316 17.93 -16.92 29.49
CA LYS A 316 17.34 -17.05 30.83
C LYS A 316 16.06 -16.23 30.93
N CYS A 317 15.08 -16.69 31.69
CA CYS A 317 13.88 -15.90 31.95
C CYS A 317 14.25 -14.58 32.63
N THR A 318 13.69 -13.47 32.14
CA THR A 318 14.03 -12.12 32.66
C THR A 318 13.54 -11.90 34.09
N ARG A 319 12.46 -12.59 34.47
CA ARG A 319 11.90 -12.57 35.83
C ARG A 319 11.23 -13.90 36.14
N CYS A 320 11.36 -14.33 37.39
CA CYS A 320 10.58 -15.41 37.97
C CYS A 320 9.54 -14.86 38.94
N ASN A 321 8.38 -15.50 39.01
CA ASN A 321 7.37 -15.16 40.00
C ASN A 321 7.87 -15.50 41.40
N ALA A 322 7.37 -14.76 42.40
CA ALA A 322 7.73 -14.96 43.80
C ALA A 322 7.66 -16.45 44.21
N GLY A 323 8.71 -16.93 44.87
CA GLY A 323 8.84 -18.33 45.26
C GLY A 323 9.47 -19.26 44.22
N TRP A 324 9.84 -18.75 43.05
CA TRP A 324 10.49 -19.52 41.98
C TRP A 324 11.83 -18.89 41.57
N ILE A 325 12.80 -19.75 41.28
CA ILE A 325 14.16 -19.40 40.85
C ILE A 325 14.64 -20.40 39.78
N GLY A 326 15.78 -20.10 39.15
CA GLY A 326 16.38 -20.91 38.10
C GLY A 326 16.24 -20.27 36.72
N ASP A 327 17.01 -20.77 35.76
CA ASP A 327 17.11 -20.17 34.42
C ASP A 327 15.78 -20.21 33.65
N ARG A 328 14.84 -21.09 34.05
CA ARG A 328 13.51 -21.27 33.48
C ARG A 328 12.38 -21.05 34.50
N CYS A 329 12.70 -20.59 35.71
CA CYS A 329 11.76 -20.50 36.84
C CYS A 329 11.14 -21.85 37.22
N GLU A 330 11.93 -22.92 37.14
CA GLU A 330 11.52 -24.29 37.41
C GLU A 330 11.75 -24.71 38.88
N THR A 331 12.66 -24.03 39.57
CA THR A 331 13.08 -24.40 40.93
C THR A 331 12.25 -23.63 41.94
N LYS A 332 11.62 -24.35 42.87
CA LYS A 332 10.94 -23.73 44.01
C LYS A 332 11.98 -23.23 45.01
N CYS A 333 11.74 -22.07 45.64
CA CYS A 333 12.60 -21.60 46.73
C CYS A 333 12.78 -22.68 47.80
N SER A 334 14.02 -22.81 48.29
CA SER A 334 14.35 -23.74 49.36
C SER A 334 13.57 -23.39 50.63
N ASN A 335 13.26 -24.41 51.43
CA ASN A 335 12.47 -24.27 52.64
C ASN A 335 13.18 -23.29 53.60
N GLY A 336 12.57 -22.14 53.88
CA GLY A 336 13.18 -21.05 54.64
C GLY A 336 13.44 -19.76 53.86
N THR A 337 13.13 -19.71 52.56
CA THR A 337 13.21 -18.47 51.74
C THR A 337 11.94 -18.26 50.91
N TYR A 338 11.63 -17.00 50.59
CA TYR A 338 10.43 -16.61 49.86
C TYR A 338 10.61 -15.31 49.03
N GLY A 339 9.61 -14.98 48.22
CA GLY A 339 9.55 -13.75 47.44
C GLY A 339 10.29 -13.84 46.10
N GLU A 340 10.51 -12.70 45.43
CA GLU A 340 11.24 -12.65 44.15
C GLU A 340 12.70 -13.08 44.35
N ASP A 341 13.20 -13.93 43.44
CA ASP A 341 14.55 -14.53 43.49
C ASP A 341 14.91 -15.20 44.84
N CYS A 342 13.91 -15.59 45.63
CA CYS A 342 14.09 -16.11 47.00
C CYS A 342 14.88 -15.17 47.91
N ALA A 343 14.82 -13.85 47.67
CA ALA A 343 15.65 -12.85 48.35
C ALA A 343 15.34 -12.70 49.85
N PHE A 344 14.15 -13.12 50.30
CA PHE A 344 13.71 -12.97 51.68
C PHE A 344 13.80 -14.29 52.45
N VAL A 345 14.21 -14.20 53.72
CA VAL A 345 14.27 -15.35 54.63
C VAL A 345 12.96 -15.44 55.41
N CYS A 346 12.39 -16.63 55.48
CA CYS A 346 11.17 -16.91 56.23
C CYS A 346 11.38 -16.72 57.74
N VAL A 347 10.34 -16.23 58.41
CA VAL A 347 10.31 -16.19 59.88
C VAL A 347 10.02 -17.59 60.42
N ASP A 348 10.47 -17.88 61.65
CA ASP A 348 10.16 -19.16 62.30
C ASP A 348 8.64 -19.29 62.56
N CYS A 349 8.06 -20.36 62.04
CA CYS A 349 6.63 -20.63 62.04
C CYS A 349 6.21 -21.63 63.12
N GLY A 350 7.06 -21.96 64.10
CA GLY A 350 6.71 -22.81 65.24
C GLY A 350 6.03 -24.12 64.82
N SER A 351 4.72 -24.20 65.00
CA SER A 351 3.87 -25.34 64.58
C SER A 351 3.26 -25.19 63.17
N GLY A 352 4.08 -24.79 62.19
CA GLY A 352 3.65 -24.52 60.81
C GLY A 352 4.78 -24.62 59.79
N HIS A 353 4.51 -24.19 58.55
CA HIS A 353 5.56 -24.00 57.54
C HIS A 353 5.39 -22.66 56.82
N CYS A 354 6.50 -22.05 56.43
CA CYS A 354 6.47 -20.80 55.67
C CYS A 354 5.99 -21.04 54.23
N ASP A 355 5.11 -20.18 53.75
CA ASP A 355 4.74 -20.12 52.34
C ASP A 355 5.87 -19.48 51.53
N PHE A 356 6.36 -20.22 50.55
CA PHE A 356 7.48 -19.83 49.71
C PHE A 356 7.18 -18.66 48.75
N GLN A 357 5.91 -18.34 48.47
CA GLN A 357 5.54 -17.20 47.62
C GLN A 357 5.38 -15.92 48.43
N SER A 358 4.57 -15.98 49.48
CA SER A 358 4.18 -14.81 50.28
C SER A 358 5.00 -14.58 51.54
N GLY A 359 5.72 -15.60 52.02
CA GLY A 359 6.46 -15.55 53.29
C GLY A 359 5.59 -15.73 54.54
N ARG A 360 4.27 -15.89 54.39
CA ARG A 360 3.36 -16.09 55.53
C ARG A 360 3.51 -17.48 56.12
N CYS A 361 3.35 -17.62 57.43
CA CYS A 361 3.26 -18.94 58.04
C CYS A 361 1.90 -19.58 57.75
N LEU A 362 1.93 -20.83 57.30
CA LEU A 362 0.77 -21.72 57.13
C LEU A 362 0.73 -22.65 58.34
N CYS A 363 -0.26 -22.45 59.22
CA CYS A 363 -0.33 -23.10 60.51
C CYS A 363 -0.98 -24.48 60.42
N ARG A 364 -0.45 -25.44 61.20
CA ARG A 364 -1.07 -26.77 61.33
C ARG A 364 -2.45 -26.66 62.00
N PRO A 365 -3.31 -27.68 61.88
CA PRO A 365 -4.61 -27.67 62.53
C PRO A 365 -4.51 -27.43 64.04
N GLY A 366 -5.37 -26.56 64.58
CA GLY A 366 -5.41 -26.23 66.01
C GLY A 366 -4.58 -25.03 66.44
N VAL A 367 -3.79 -24.44 65.54
CA VAL A 367 -3.00 -23.23 65.80
C VAL A 367 -3.20 -22.17 64.71
N HIS A 368 -3.04 -20.90 65.06
CA HIS A 368 -3.13 -19.73 64.18
C HIS A 368 -2.17 -18.61 64.59
N GLY A 369 -2.24 -17.49 63.87
CA GLY A 369 -1.43 -16.30 64.09
C GLY A 369 -0.21 -16.24 63.17
N PRO A 370 0.52 -15.11 63.15
CA PRO A 370 1.60 -14.86 62.19
C PRO A 370 2.79 -15.82 62.32
N HIS A 371 2.96 -16.47 63.48
CA HIS A 371 4.02 -17.45 63.77
C HIS A 371 3.49 -18.82 64.19
N CYS A 372 2.18 -19.07 64.06
CA CYS A 372 1.55 -20.34 64.46
C CYS A 372 1.81 -20.80 65.91
N ASN A 373 1.94 -19.85 66.82
CA ASN A 373 2.18 -20.10 68.25
C ASN A 373 0.92 -19.91 69.13
N LEU A 374 -0.23 -19.56 68.53
CA LEU A 374 -1.49 -19.36 69.23
C LEU A 374 -2.41 -20.53 68.96
N THR A 375 -3.01 -21.13 69.98
CA THR A 375 -4.06 -22.15 69.82
C THR A 375 -5.37 -21.53 69.34
N CYS A 376 -6.17 -22.28 68.59
CA CYS A 376 -7.46 -21.80 68.10
C CYS A 376 -8.34 -21.24 69.21
N PRO A 377 -9.00 -20.09 68.98
CA PRO A 377 -10.00 -19.58 69.90
C PRO A 377 -11.24 -20.50 69.93
N PRO A 378 -12.06 -20.45 70.98
CA PRO A 378 -13.30 -21.20 71.06
C PRO A 378 -14.18 -20.96 69.83
N GLY A 379 -14.85 -22.01 69.34
CA GLY A 379 -15.69 -21.93 68.15
C GLY A 379 -14.96 -22.04 66.82
N LEU A 380 -13.63 -22.15 66.79
CA LEU A 380 -12.85 -22.35 65.56
C LEU A 380 -11.95 -23.58 65.64
N HIS A 381 -11.73 -24.25 64.51
CA HIS A 381 -10.86 -25.41 64.39
C HIS A 381 -10.22 -25.53 63.00
N GLY A 382 -9.30 -26.49 62.84
CA GLY A 382 -8.66 -26.78 61.56
C GLY A 382 -7.44 -25.91 61.27
N VAL A 383 -6.94 -25.96 60.03
CA VAL A 383 -5.75 -25.21 59.58
C VAL A 383 -6.02 -23.71 59.67
N ASP A 384 -5.05 -22.95 60.19
CA ASP A 384 -5.19 -21.51 60.49
C ASP A 384 -6.47 -21.14 61.28
N CYS A 385 -7.11 -22.11 61.96
CA CYS A 385 -8.42 -21.98 62.60
C CYS A 385 -9.52 -21.44 61.67
N ALA A 386 -9.45 -21.77 60.37
CA ALA A 386 -10.34 -21.22 59.34
C ALA A 386 -11.76 -21.82 59.35
N GLN A 387 -12.01 -22.89 60.11
CA GLN A 387 -13.29 -23.59 60.14
C GLN A 387 -14.04 -23.27 61.43
N ALA A 388 -15.33 -22.95 61.32
CA ALA A 388 -16.19 -22.74 62.47
C ALA A 388 -16.73 -24.07 63.03
N CYS A 389 -16.81 -24.16 64.34
CA CYS A 389 -17.32 -25.33 65.04
C CYS A 389 -18.85 -25.35 65.01
N SER A 390 -19.41 -26.50 64.67
CA SER A 390 -20.87 -26.72 64.60
C SER A 390 -21.43 -27.34 65.89
N CYS A 391 -20.82 -27.05 67.04
CA CYS A 391 -21.14 -27.65 68.33
C CYS A 391 -22.02 -26.71 69.18
N HIS A 392 -22.83 -27.28 70.08
CA HIS A 392 -23.57 -26.48 71.06
C HIS A 392 -22.58 -25.78 72.00
N GLU A 393 -22.72 -24.47 72.20
CA GLU A 393 -21.80 -23.59 72.95
C GLU A 393 -20.37 -23.49 72.38
N ASP A 394 -20.17 -23.72 71.07
CA ASP A 394 -18.89 -23.48 70.37
C ASP A 394 -17.70 -24.28 70.95
N SER A 395 -17.98 -25.32 71.74
CA SER A 395 -16.99 -26.15 72.43
C SER A 395 -16.61 -27.38 71.60
N CYS A 396 -15.49 -27.25 70.90
CA CYS A 396 -14.95 -28.23 69.97
C CYS A 396 -13.45 -28.44 70.19
N ASP A 397 -12.94 -29.59 69.78
CA ASP A 397 -11.51 -29.84 69.70
C ASP A 397 -10.87 -28.94 68.63
N PRO A 398 -9.83 -28.16 68.94
CA PRO A 398 -9.26 -27.16 68.02
C PRO A 398 -8.56 -27.80 66.80
N VAL A 399 -8.10 -29.05 66.90
CA VAL A 399 -7.42 -29.76 65.82
C VAL A 399 -8.43 -30.46 64.91
N THR A 400 -9.41 -31.14 65.50
CA THR A 400 -10.32 -32.05 64.78
C THR A 400 -11.73 -31.51 64.57
N GLY A 401 -12.17 -30.51 65.34
CA GLY A 401 -13.53 -29.98 65.34
C GLY A 401 -14.55 -30.87 66.08
N ALA A 402 -14.10 -31.93 66.77
CA ALA A 402 -15.00 -32.84 67.47
C ALA A 402 -15.64 -32.16 68.70
N CYS A 403 -16.97 -32.24 68.82
CA CYS A 403 -17.69 -31.64 69.94
C CYS A 403 -17.39 -32.36 71.25
N ARG A 404 -17.13 -31.59 72.31
CA ARG A 404 -17.01 -32.15 73.66
C ARG A 404 -18.41 -32.43 74.21
N LEU A 405 -18.90 -33.66 74.04
CA LEU A 405 -20.13 -34.11 74.68
C LEU A 405 -19.88 -34.27 76.19
N GLU A 406 -20.42 -33.38 77.02
CA GLU A 406 -20.56 -33.66 78.45
C GLU A 406 -21.41 -34.91 78.66
N THR A 407 -20.95 -35.80 79.53
CA THR A 407 -21.56 -37.12 79.79
C THR A 407 -22.86 -37.05 80.62
N ASN A 408 -23.73 -36.08 80.36
CA ASN A 408 -24.96 -35.85 81.12
C ASN A 408 -26.24 -36.37 80.46
N GLN A 409 -26.19 -37.48 79.71
CA GLN A 409 -27.40 -38.23 79.32
C GLN A 409 -27.25 -39.77 79.27
N ARG A 410 -26.25 -40.36 79.94
CA ARG A 410 -26.08 -41.83 79.93
C ARG A 410 -26.95 -42.63 80.92
N LYS A 411 -27.81 -41.99 81.73
CA LYS A 411 -28.63 -42.71 82.73
C LYS A 411 -30.03 -43.13 82.25
N GLY A 412 -30.50 -42.68 81.09
CA GLY A 412 -31.84 -43.03 80.59
C GLY A 412 -31.94 -44.29 79.73
N VAL A 413 -30.87 -44.65 79.00
CA VAL A 413 -30.96 -45.69 77.95
C VAL A 413 -30.43 -47.06 78.41
N MET A 414 -29.57 -47.11 79.43
CA MET A 414 -29.05 -48.38 79.98
C MET A 414 -30.03 -49.08 80.94
N GLY A 415 -31.05 -48.37 81.46
CA GLY A 415 -32.09 -48.96 82.33
C GLY A 415 -33.18 -49.70 81.55
N ALA A 416 -33.55 -49.22 80.37
CA ALA A 416 -34.59 -49.85 79.55
C ALA A 416 -34.12 -51.14 78.86
N GLY A 417 -32.83 -51.21 78.48
CA GLY A 417 -32.23 -52.42 77.88
C GLY A 417 -32.09 -53.58 78.87
N ALA A 418 -31.77 -53.30 80.14
CA ALA A 418 -31.65 -54.33 81.18
C ALA A 418 -33.02 -54.94 81.55
N LEU A 419 -34.08 -54.12 81.59
CA LEU A 419 -35.44 -54.60 81.86
C LEU A 419 -35.99 -55.47 80.71
N LEU A 420 -35.73 -55.11 79.46
CA LEU A 420 -36.12 -55.92 78.30
C LEU A 420 -35.37 -57.26 78.24
N ALA A 421 -34.06 -57.27 78.57
CA ALA A 421 -33.28 -58.50 78.63
C ALA A 421 -33.74 -59.44 79.76
N LEU A 422 -34.10 -58.90 80.93
CA LEU A 422 -34.67 -59.66 82.04
C LEU A 422 -36.05 -60.24 81.70
N LEU A 423 -36.92 -59.46 81.05
CA LEU A 423 -38.24 -59.93 80.60
C LEU A 423 -38.14 -61.01 79.52
N LEU A 424 -37.22 -60.88 78.56
CA LEU A 424 -36.95 -61.90 77.55
C LEU A 424 -36.34 -63.18 78.16
N GLY A 425 -35.46 -63.05 79.15
CA GLY A 425 -34.90 -64.18 79.89
C GLY A 425 -35.95 -64.97 80.66
N LEU A 426 -36.88 -64.29 81.33
CA LEU A 426 -38.03 -64.91 82.02
C LEU A 426 -38.98 -65.63 81.04
N LEU A 427 -39.26 -65.03 79.89
CA LEU A 427 -40.09 -65.63 78.84
C LEU A 427 -39.44 -66.89 78.23
N LEU A 428 -38.13 -66.87 77.96
CA LEU A 428 -37.41 -68.04 77.45
C LEU A 428 -37.28 -69.15 78.48
N SER A 429 -37.15 -68.81 79.77
CA SER A 429 -37.17 -69.78 80.87
C SER A 429 -38.53 -70.47 81.02
N LEU A 430 -39.63 -69.72 80.89
CA LEU A 430 -40.99 -70.28 80.91
C LEU A 430 -41.30 -71.14 79.68
N LEU A 431 -40.83 -70.75 78.49
CA LEU A 431 -40.99 -71.53 77.25
C LEU A 431 -40.12 -72.80 77.24
N GLY A 432 -38.92 -72.76 77.82
CA GLY A 432 -38.04 -73.93 77.97
C GLY A 432 -38.58 -74.98 78.94
N CYS A 433 -39.37 -74.56 79.94
CA CYS A 433 -39.96 -75.48 80.92
C CYS A 433 -41.16 -76.27 80.38
N CYS A 434 -41.77 -75.84 79.27
CA CYS A 434 -42.89 -76.55 78.63
C CYS A 434 -42.46 -77.58 77.56
N CYS A 435 -41.21 -77.56 77.10
CA CYS A 435 -40.71 -78.50 76.09
C CYS A 435 -40.12 -79.80 76.67
N ALA A 436 -40.03 -79.93 78.00
CA ALA A 436 -39.50 -81.12 78.68
C ALA A 436 -40.53 -82.24 78.91
N CYS A 437 -41.70 -82.20 78.27
CA CYS A 437 -42.78 -83.19 78.46
C CYS A 437 -43.46 -83.58 77.15
N ARG A 438 -42.73 -84.23 76.24
CA ARG A 438 -43.17 -85.18 75.18
C ARG A 438 -42.02 -85.32 74.17
N GLY A 439 -41.43 -86.46 73.85
CA GLY A 439 -41.88 -87.85 73.95
C GLY A 439 -41.82 -88.50 72.56
N LYS A 440 -40.73 -89.24 72.29
CA LYS A 440 -40.62 -90.43 71.43
C LYS A 440 -40.40 -90.27 69.90
N ASP A 441 -39.17 -90.62 69.48
CA ASP A 441 -38.63 -90.98 68.14
C ASP A 441 -39.36 -92.16 67.45
N PRO A 442 -39.12 -92.56 66.15
CA PRO A 442 -37.90 -92.37 65.33
C PRO A 442 -38.06 -92.14 63.78
N GLY A 443 -36.97 -91.78 63.09
CA GLY A 443 -36.58 -92.43 61.82
C GLY A 443 -36.56 -91.65 60.48
N ARG A 444 -35.33 -91.50 59.94
CA ARG A 444 -34.89 -91.78 58.54
C ARG A 444 -35.00 -90.71 57.42
N ARG A 445 -33.80 -90.29 56.98
CA ARG A 445 -33.22 -90.00 55.63
C ARG A 445 -33.81 -88.97 54.63
N GLU A 446 -32.85 -88.18 54.13
CA GLU A 446 -32.55 -87.77 52.73
C GLU A 446 -33.43 -86.80 51.91
N LEU A 447 -32.73 -85.74 51.47
CA LEU A 447 -32.68 -85.13 50.14
C LEU A 447 -33.89 -84.39 49.53
N SER A 448 -33.66 -83.10 49.31
CA SER A 448 -33.88 -82.31 48.08
C SER A 448 -35.28 -81.97 47.55
N LEU A 449 -35.42 -80.65 47.30
CA LEU A 449 -36.16 -79.96 46.24
C LEU A 449 -37.69 -80.08 46.13
N GLY A 450 -38.34 -78.91 46.04
CA GLY A 450 -39.38 -78.73 45.02
C GLY A 450 -40.77 -78.25 45.47
N ARG A 451 -40.90 -76.94 45.72
CA ARG A 451 -41.75 -76.00 44.92
C ARG A 451 -43.28 -76.21 44.82
N LYS A 452 -44.00 -75.10 45.16
CA LYS A 452 -45.39 -74.66 44.79
C LYS A 452 -46.51 -75.23 45.68
N LYS A 453 -47.60 -74.55 46.10
CA LYS A 453 -48.27 -73.23 45.85
C LYS A 453 -49.37 -73.06 46.95
N ALA A 454 -49.49 -71.91 47.66
CA ALA A 454 -50.52 -70.83 47.56
C ALA A 454 -51.93 -71.14 48.19
N PRO A 455 -52.81 -70.15 48.55
CA PRO A 455 -52.65 -68.72 48.90
C PRO A 455 -53.45 -68.25 50.16
N GLN A 456 -53.17 -67.05 50.71
CA GLN A 456 -54.20 -66.17 51.31
C GLN A 456 -53.75 -64.69 51.35
N ARG A 457 -54.70 -63.79 51.07
CA ARG A 457 -54.61 -62.34 50.76
C ARG A 457 -54.49 -61.51 52.05
N LEU A 458 -53.71 -60.44 52.15
CA LEU A 458 -54.02 -59.07 51.69
C LEU A 458 -52.73 -58.21 51.82
N CYS A 459 -52.21 -57.57 50.76
CA CYS A 459 -51.21 -56.48 50.90
C CYS A 459 -50.97 -55.73 49.58
N GLY A 460 -51.08 -54.40 49.60
CA GLY A 460 -50.85 -53.50 48.47
C GLY A 460 -49.37 -53.19 48.25
N ARG A 461 -48.92 -53.26 46.99
CA ARG A 461 -47.51 -53.12 46.59
C ARG A 461 -47.45 -52.21 45.37
N PHE A 462 -46.75 -51.08 45.48
CA PHE A 462 -46.27 -50.29 44.34
C PHE A 462 -44.74 -50.47 44.22
N SER A 463 -44.27 -50.54 42.98
CA SER A 463 -42.93 -51.03 42.62
C SER A 463 -41.89 -49.91 42.48
N ARG A 464 -40.69 -50.20 43.00
CA ARG A 464 -39.33 -49.91 42.50
C ARG A 464 -38.97 -48.47 42.08
N ILE A 465 -37.95 -47.89 42.73
CA ILE A 465 -36.72 -47.44 42.04
C ILE A 465 -35.51 -47.78 42.94
N SER A 466 -34.53 -48.47 42.37
CA SER A 466 -33.12 -48.48 42.78
C SER A 466 -32.32 -48.47 41.49
N MET A 467 -31.32 -47.59 41.38
CA MET A 467 -29.95 -47.95 41.01
C MET A 467 -29.03 -46.72 41.02
N LYS A 468 -27.81 -47.00 41.51
CA LYS A 468 -26.61 -46.17 41.54
C LYS A 468 -26.03 -45.98 40.13
N LEU A 469 -25.42 -44.80 39.92
CA LEU A 469 -24.27 -44.41 39.05
C LEU A 469 -24.31 -44.81 37.56
N PRO A 470 -23.91 -43.88 36.65
CA PRO A 470 -22.59 -44.06 36.02
C PRO A 470 -21.90 -42.77 35.53
N ARG A 471 -20.72 -42.99 34.94
CA ARG A 471 -19.75 -42.10 34.30
C ARG A 471 -19.80 -42.37 32.77
N ILE A 472 -19.55 -41.34 31.91
CA ILE A 472 -19.11 -41.34 30.47
C ILE A 472 -20.22 -41.74 29.43
N PRO A 473 -20.30 -41.32 28.12
CA PRO A 473 -19.24 -40.86 27.19
C PRO A 473 -19.51 -39.73 26.13
N LEU A 474 -18.40 -39.38 25.46
CA LEU A 474 -18.24 -38.60 24.22
C LEU A 474 -18.96 -39.22 22.99
N ARG A 475 -19.64 -38.40 22.16
CA ARG A 475 -19.40 -38.27 20.70
C ARG A 475 -20.37 -37.31 19.95
N ARG A 476 -19.75 -36.40 19.18
CA ARG A 476 -20.11 -35.87 17.84
C ARG A 476 -21.58 -35.61 17.46
N GLN A 477 -21.90 -34.35 17.17
CA GLN A 477 -22.88 -33.89 16.16
C GLN A 477 -22.32 -32.60 15.54
N LYS A 478 -21.73 -32.60 14.33
CA LYS A 478 -22.33 -32.41 12.99
C LYS A 478 -23.42 -31.33 12.91
N LEU A 479 -23.06 -30.24 12.23
CA LEU A 479 -23.81 -29.03 11.88
C LEU A 479 -25.14 -29.31 11.14
N PRO A 480 -26.14 -28.43 11.27
CA PRO A 480 -27.10 -28.17 10.21
C PRO A 480 -26.65 -26.96 9.36
N LYS A 481 -26.52 -27.20 8.04
CA LYS A 481 -26.58 -26.20 6.96
C LYS A 481 -28.04 -25.76 6.76
N VAL A 482 -28.23 -24.67 5.99
CA VAL A 482 -29.45 -24.16 5.30
C VAL A 482 -29.91 -22.84 5.92
N VAL A 483 -30.07 -21.69 5.24
CA VAL A 483 -29.66 -21.07 3.95
C VAL A 483 -29.84 -19.56 4.23
N VAL A 484 -29.09 -18.64 3.61
CA VAL A 484 -29.66 -17.50 2.86
C VAL A 484 -28.57 -16.92 1.94
N ALA A 485 -28.87 -17.01 0.64
CA ALA A 485 -28.44 -16.23 -0.53
C ALA A 485 -26.97 -15.81 -0.70
N HIS A 486 -26.32 -16.46 -1.67
CA HIS A 486 -25.49 -15.78 -2.65
C HIS A 486 -26.37 -14.84 -3.48
N HIS A 487 -25.91 -13.61 -3.70
CA HIS A 487 -26.19 -12.89 -4.93
C HIS A 487 -24.84 -12.39 -5.45
N ASP A 488 -24.31 -13.10 -6.45
CA ASP A 488 -23.45 -12.50 -7.46
C ASP A 488 -24.37 -11.88 -8.53
N LEU A 489 -24.06 -10.65 -8.93
CA LEU A 489 -24.06 -10.29 -10.34
C LEU A 489 -22.94 -9.27 -10.54
N ASP A 490 -21.99 -9.61 -11.39
CA ASP A 490 -20.94 -8.75 -11.90
C ASP A 490 -21.48 -7.36 -12.30
N ASN A 491 -20.82 -6.30 -11.81
CA ASN A 491 -20.21 -5.33 -12.72
C ASN A 491 -19.25 -4.39 -11.98
N THR A 492 -17.98 -4.52 -12.35
CA THR A 492 -16.88 -3.53 -12.42
C THR A 492 -17.11 -2.15 -11.77
N LEU A 493 -16.21 -1.75 -10.85
CA LEU A 493 -15.37 -0.53 -10.92
C LEU A 493 -14.63 -0.24 -9.59
N ASN A 494 -13.32 -0.46 -9.66
CA ASN A 494 -12.17 0.31 -9.15
C ASN A 494 -12.24 1.14 -7.84
N CYS A 495 -11.17 0.98 -7.06
CA CYS A 495 -10.85 1.62 -5.77
C CYS A 495 -10.46 3.11 -5.88
N SER A 496 -10.70 3.87 -4.79
CA SER A 496 -9.74 4.76 -4.05
C SER A 496 -10.57 5.77 -3.23
N PHE A 497 -10.56 5.68 -1.90
CA PHE A 497 -9.66 6.36 -0.95
C PHE A 497 -9.82 7.89 -0.88
N LEU A 498 -10.01 8.35 0.36
CA LEU A 498 -10.56 9.62 0.81
C LEU A 498 -9.57 10.80 0.69
N GLU A 499 -10.09 11.95 0.22
CA GLU A 499 -9.68 13.29 0.67
C GLU A 499 -10.58 13.73 1.84
N PRO A 500 -10.09 14.54 2.80
CA PRO A 500 -10.94 15.26 3.74
C PRO A 500 -11.08 16.74 3.33
N PRO A 501 -12.27 17.36 3.47
CA PRO A 501 -12.40 18.81 3.50
C PRO A 501 -12.69 19.35 4.91
N SER A 502 -11.98 20.43 5.24
CA SER A 502 -12.49 21.76 5.66
C SER A 502 -13.51 21.93 6.81
N GLY A 503 -13.18 22.85 7.74
CA GLY A 503 -14.10 23.72 8.51
C GLY A 503 -13.88 23.70 10.04
N LEU A 504 -13.31 24.75 10.68
CA LEU A 504 -13.98 25.91 11.32
C LEU A 504 -15.04 25.47 12.36
N GLU A 505 -15.01 25.75 13.68
CA GLU A 505 -14.73 26.99 14.45
C GLU A 505 -14.30 26.70 15.92
N GLN A 506 -13.74 27.73 16.58
CA GLN A 506 -13.39 27.93 18.02
C GLN A 506 -14.63 27.96 18.97
N PRO A 507 -14.55 28.17 20.32
CA PRO A 507 -13.40 28.52 21.20
C PRO A 507 -13.24 27.69 22.50
N SER A 508 -12.10 27.91 23.17
CA SER A 508 -11.71 27.46 24.53
C SER A 508 -12.40 28.31 25.64
N PRO A 509 -12.28 28.06 26.98
CA PRO A 509 -10.99 28.02 27.72
C PRO A 509 -10.90 27.20 29.05
N SER A 510 -9.65 27.18 29.57
CA SER A 510 -9.24 27.05 30.99
C SER A 510 -9.14 25.62 31.57
N TRP A 511 -8.14 25.23 32.37
CA TRP A 511 -7.03 25.93 33.03
C TRP A 511 -5.89 24.94 33.36
N SER A 512 -4.66 25.45 33.20
CA SER A 512 -3.56 25.46 34.18
C SER A 512 -3.18 24.19 34.95
N SER A 513 -1.90 23.83 34.92
CA SER A 513 -0.93 24.35 35.90
C SER A 513 0.43 23.65 35.82
N ARG A 514 1.48 24.48 35.83
CA ARG A 514 2.74 24.34 36.61
C ARG A 514 3.67 23.17 36.22
N ALA A 515 4.99 23.29 36.25
CA ALA A 515 5.92 24.36 36.60
C ALA A 515 7.34 23.84 36.32
N SER A 516 8.18 24.69 35.72
CA SER A 516 9.52 25.07 36.24
C SER A 516 10.68 24.05 36.15
N PHE A 517 11.94 24.41 35.89
CA PHE A 517 12.67 25.68 35.74
C PHE A 517 14.05 25.36 35.11
N SER A 518 14.54 26.17 34.15
CA SER A 518 15.76 27.02 34.20
C SER A 518 17.13 26.31 34.05
N SER A 519 18.19 26.83 33.43
CA SER A 519 18.60 28.16 32.91
C SER A 519 19.87 27.92 32.05
N PHE A 520 20.24 28.70 31.04
CA PHE A 520 20.90 29.99 31.25
C PHE A 520 20.85 30.89 30.00
N ASP A 521 20.83 32.18 30.32
CA ASP A 521 20.57 33.38 29.54
C ASP A 521 21.81 33.92 28.79
N THR A 522 21.58 34.73 27.76
CA THR A 522 22.12 36.11 27.65
C THR A 522 21.53 36.80 26.41
N THR A 523 20.47 37.57 26.66
CA THR A 523 20.35 39.02 26.39
C THR A 523 20.82 39.56 25.03
N ASP A 524 19.90 40.03 24.21
CA ASP A 524 19.74 41.48 24.00
C ASP A 524 18.31 41.82 23.52
N GLU A 525 17.71 42.81 24.18
CA GLU A 525 16.33 43.27 23.98
C GLU A 525 16.27 44.51 23.09
N GLY A 526 15.22 44.63 22.29
CA GLY A 526 14.85 45.86 21.56
C GLY A 526 13.57 45.66 20.74
N PRO A 527 12.45 46.33 21.06
CA PRO A 527 11.11 45.91 20.64
C PRO A 527 10.57 46.54 19.34
N VAL A 528 9.80 45.73 18.63
CA VAL A 528 8.43 45.95 18.07
C VAL A 528 8.02 47.39 17.74
N TYR A 529 7.59 47.65 16.49
CA TYR A 529 6.21 48.05 16.12
C TYR A 529 6.04 48.06 14.59
N CYS A 530 4.97 47.41 14.11
CA CYS A 530 4.41 47.59 12.77
C CYS A 530 3.13 48.42 12.90
N VAL A 531 3.01 49.48 12.10
CA VAL A 531 1.76 50.23 11.89
C VAL A 531 1.55 50.38 10.37
N PRO A 532 0.33 50.17 9.83
CA PRO A 532 0.05 50.23 8.40
C PRO A 532 -0.40 51.63 7.96
N HIS A 533 -0.32 51.94 6.66
CA HIS A 533 -1.09 53.04 6.09
C HIS A 533 -1.60 52.75 4.68
N GLU A 534 -2.90 52.94 4.51
CA GLU A 534 -3.61 53.00 3.23
C GLU A 534 -3.51 54.41 2.61
N GLY A 535 -3.73 54.47 1.29
CA GLY A 535 -4.82 55.30 0.76
C GLY A 535 -4.56 56.78 0.44
N GLU A 536 -4.22 57.01 -0.83
CA GLU A 536 -4.98 57.85 -1.77
C GLU A 536 -4.81 59.40 -1.83
N TYR A 537 -5.00 59.88 -3.07
CA TYR A 537 -5.29 61.25 -3.56
C TYR A 537 -4.19 62.23 -4.05
N HIS A 538 -4.09 62.25 -5.39
CA HIS A 538 -4.18 63.40 -6.30
C HIS A 538 -3.12 64.53 -6.31
N SER A 539 -2.53 64.69 -7.51
CA SER A 539 -2.62 65.85 -8.42
C SER A 539 -1.30 66.49 -8.89
N ALA A 540 -1.29 66.76 -10.18
CA ALA A 540 -0.18 67.12 -11.04
C ALA A 540 -0.04 68.63 -11.23
N TRP A 541 1.20 69.15 -11.26
CA TRP A 541 1.65 70.36 -11.98
C TRP A 541 3.16 70.17 -12.25
N ALA A 542 3.60 69.91 -13.49
CA ALA A 542 3.94 70.87 -14.54
C ALA A 542 5.33 71.56 -14.38
N SER A 543 6.24 71.15 -15.26
CA SER A 543 7.21 71.97 -16.02
C SER A 543 8.38 72.66 -15.30
N LEU A 544 9.62 72.23 -15.62
CA LEU A 544 10.57 72.97 -16.49
C LEU A 544 11.97 72.29 -16.49
N GLN A 545 12.45 71.94 -17.69
CA GLN A 545 13.85 71.61 -17.97
C GLN A 545 14.69 72.90 -18.12
N PRO A 546 16.02 72.76 -18.12
CA PRO A 546 16.78 73.32 -19.23
C PRO A 546 17.81 72.33 -19.81
N SER A 547 17.70 72.11 -21.12
CA SER A 547 18.82 71.82 -22.04
C SER A 547 19.36 73.21 -22.49
N GLU A 548 20.59 73.47 -22.93
CA GLU A 548 21.59 72.66 -23.62
C GLU A 548 22.87 73.50 -23.87
N MET A 549 23.88 72.87 -24.48
CA MET A 549 25.07 73.40 -25.18
C MET A 549 26.41 73.51 -24.44
N ILE A 550 27.23 72.47 -24.66
CA ILE A 550 28.68 72.56 -24.89
C ILE A 550 28.94 72.17 -26.35
N GLN A 551 29.86 72.90 -26.97
CA GLN A 551 30.26 72.90 -28.38
C GLN A 551 31.15 71.70 -28.79
N LEU A 552 31.11 71.48 -30.12
CA LEU A 552 32.00 70.72 -31.04
C LEU A 552 31.74 69.23 -31.22
#